data_AF-A0A0Q4NJS7-F1
#
_entry.id   AF-A0A0Q4NJS7-F1
#
_cell.length_a   1.000
_cell.length_b   1.000
_cell.length_c   1.000
_cell.angle_alpha   90.00
_cell.angle_beta   90.00
_cell.angle_gamma   90.00
#
_symmetry.space_group_name_H-M   'P 1'
#
loop_
_entity.id
_entity.type
_entity.pdbx_description
1 polymer ?
#
loop_
_entity_poly.entity_id
_entity_poly.type
_entity_poly.pdbx_seq_one_letter_code
_entity_poly.pdbx_strand_id
1 'polypeptide(L)'
;MTDHTISPYCAALAALRAAPTHKLKEVGDQWRSPEAIWWGINAMFGPFVLDLFADASNAKCEAFYSAEDNALTQDWSARLAELRGAAYANPPYSRASQHDGQYITGMRQIMAHTLAMRELGGRYVFLIKAATGEVWWPENADHVSFIRGRISFDLPEWYRPAPGQPSESSAGFGAAIAVFDKAWRGERFGYTSRDELEERGAVLQRQIELAAARLHPPVAATPAPPAELCASCSQPAAPAAPAAPAAPAAPAAPAAPAAPAAPAAPAAENDVWPIEVNRLAVQIEHLADLEPEHQRKVKHHINTLLLDRTPSGVIIATAQALTSTFGNLPA
;
A
#
# COMPACT_ATOMS: atom_id res chain seq x y z
N MET A 1 -31.94 -14.83 20.17
CA MET A 1 -31.04 -15.39 19.13
C MET A 1 -31.13 -14.46 17.95
N THR A 2 -30.23 -13.48 17.88
CA THR A 2 -30.08 -12.67 16.67
C THR A 2 -29.56 -13.60 15.60
N ASP A 3 -30.34 -13.77 14.54
CA ASP A 3 -29.96 -14.51 13.36
C ASP A 3 -28.72 -13.82 12.78
N HIS A 4 -27.53 -14.37 13.03
CA HIS A 4 -26.28 -13.81 12.50
C HIS A 4 -26.25 -14.12 11.01
N THR A 5 -26.99 -13.31 10.26
CA THR A 5 -26.95 -13.32 8.80
C THR A 5 -25.51 -13.01 8.42
N ILE A 6 -24.89 -13.89 7.63
CA ILE A 6 -23.53 -13.68 7.15
C ILE A 6 -23.50 -12.35 6.38
N SER A 7 -22.52 -11.49 6.71
CA SER A 7 -22.43 -10.19 6.04
C SER A 7 -22.28 -10.36 4.52
N PRO A 8 -22.82 -9.46 3.69
CA PRO A 8 -22.62 -9.53 2.24
C PRO A 8 -21.15 -9.55 1.82
N TYR A 9 -20.26 -8.94 2.63
CA TYR A 9 -18.82 -8.99 2.41
C TYR A 9 -18.25 -10.40 2.61
N CYS A 10 -18.55 -11.03 3.75
CA CYS A 10 -18.11 -12.40 4.05
C CYS A 10 -18.69 -13.40 3.04
N ALA A 11 -19.96 -13.25 2.65
CA ALA A 11 -20.60 -14.10 1.65
C ALA A 11 -19.92 -13.96 0.27
N ALA A 12 -19.61 -12.73 -0.15
CA ALA A 12 -18.89 -12.48 -1.39
C ALA A 12 -17.45 -13.03 -1.35
N LEU A 13 -16.77 -12.90 -0.22
CA LEU A 13 -15.43 -13.44 -0.03
C LEU A 13 -15.42 -14.98 -0.05
N ALA A 14 -16.39 -15.63 0.60
CA ALA A 14 -16.56 -17.07 0.56
C ALA A 14 -16.84 -17.56 -0.88
N ALA A 15 -17.72 -16.87 -1.60
CA ALA A 15 -18.01 -17.18 -3.01
C ALA A 15 -16.76 -17.00 -3.89
N LEU A 16 -15.96 -15.95 -3.65
CA LEU A 16 -14.71 -15.72 -4.36
C LEU A 16 -13.70 -16.85 -4.11
N ARG A 17 -13.52 -17.28 -2.85
CA ARG A 17 -12.65 -18.41 -2.48
C ARG A 17 -13.06 -19.73 -3.15
N ALA A 18 -14.36 -19.95 -3.29
CA ALA A 18 -14.92 -21.15 -3.91
C ALA A 18 -14.82 -21.16 -5.45
N ALA A 19 -14.50 -20.02 -6.07
CA ALA A 19 -14.40 -19.93 -7.52
C ALA A 19 -13.27 -20.83 -8.08
N PRO A 20 -13.46 -21.41 -9.29
CA PRO A 20 -12.44 -22.28 -9.89
C PRO A 20 -11.18 -21.50 -10.31
N THR A 21 -11.35 -20.23 -10.71
CA THR A 21 -10.28 -19.34 -11.15
C THR A 21 -10.62 -17.90 -10.78
N HIS A 22 -9.61 -17.04 -10.67
CA HIS A 22 -9.72 -15.68 -10.14
C HIS A 22 -8.98 -14.69 -11.03
N LYS A 23 -9.44 -13.44 -11.05
CA LYS A 23 -8.64 -12.31 -11.56
C LYS A 23 -7.84 -11.72 -10.40
N LEU A 24 -6.60 -11.30 -10.66
CA LEU A 24 -5.72 -10.74 -9.64
C LEU A 24 -6.38 -9.55 -8.89
N LYS A 25 -7.12 -8.71 -9.63
CA LYS A 25 -7.82 -7.55 -9.07
C LYS A 25 -8.96 -7.89 -8.10
N GLU A 26 -9.48 -9.11 -8.14
CA GLU A 26 -10.61 -9.54 -7.29
C GLU A 26 -10.13 -9.97 -5.89
N VAL A 27 -8.86 -10.39 -5.77
CA VAL A 27 -8.29 -10.92 -4.52
C VAL A 27 -7.45 -9.91 -3.75
N GLY A 28 -7.49 -8.63 -4.11
CA GLY A 28 -6.64 -7.57 -3.54
C GLY A 28 -6.76 -7.41 -2.03
N ASP A 29 -7.98 -7.53 -1.48
CA ASP A 29 -8.25 -7.49 -0.03
C ASP A 29 -7.63 -8.66 0.74
N GLN A 30 -7.10 -9.65 0.03
CA GLN A 30 -6.61 -10.92 0.59
C GLN A 30 -5.11 -11.10 0.34
N TRP A 31 -4.44 -10.07 -0.19
CA TRP A 31 -2.99 -10.03 -0.32
C TRP A 31 -2.35 -10.02 1.07
N ARG A 32 -1.28 -10.79 1.23
CA ARG A 32 -0.65 -11.07 2.52
C ARG A 32 0.70 -10.36 2.60
N SER A 33 1.08 -9.97 3.80
CA SER A 33 2.42 -9.43 4.05
C SER A 33 3.47 -10.54 3.93
N PRO A 34 4.56 -10.35 3.16
CA PRO A 34 5.64 -11.32 3.07
C PRO A 34 6.27 -11.59 4.44
N GLU A 35 6.63 -12.84 4.69
CA GLU A 35 7.10 -13.31 6.00
C GLU A 35 8.30 -12.50 6.52
N ALA A 36 9.33 -12.34 5.70
CA ALA A 36 10.54 -11.59 6.07
C ALA A 36 10.24 -10.11 6.34
N ILE A 37 9.37 -9.48 5.54
CA ILE A 37 8.94 -8.10 5.77
C ILE A 37 8.19 -7.98 7.10
N TRP A 38 7.24 -8.88 7.36
CA TRP A 38 6.48 -8.87 8.61
C TRP A 38 7.38 -8.99 9.84
N TRP A 39 8.32 -9.96 9.84
CA TRP A 39 9.28 -10.11 10.94
C TRP A 39 10.23 -8.93 11.08
N GLY A 40 10.65 -8.32 9.97
CA GLY A 40 11.45 -7.09 9.98
C GLY A 40 10.72 -5.93 10.66
N ILE A 41 9.45 -5.73 10.31
CA ILE A 41 8.60 -4.70 10.94
C ILE A 41 8.36 -5.04 12.42
N ASN A 42 8.10 -6.30 12.75
CA ASN A 42 7.91 -6.76 14.13
C ASN A 42 9.16 -6.53 14.98
N ALA A 43 10.35 -6.74 14.43
CA ALA A 43 11.61 -6.45 15.10
C ALA A 43 11.81 -4.95 15.41
N MET A 44 11.23 -4.06 14.60
CA MET A 44 11.36 -2.60 14.75
C MET A 44 10.27 -2.00 15.64
N PHE A 45 9.03 -2.45 15.50
CA PHE A 45 7.85 -1.78 16.09
C PHE A 45 6.96 -2.70 16.93
N GLY A 46 7.34 -3.98 17.05
CA GLY A 46 6.63 -4.98 17.85
C GLY A 46 6.95 -4.91 19.36
N PRO A 47 6.70 -5.99 20.11
CA PRO A 47 6.17 -7.27 19.63
C PRO A 47 4.70 -7.15 19.19
N PHE A 48 4.37 -7.73 18.05
CA PHE A 48 3.00 -7.90 17.59
C PHE A 48 2.36 -9.12 18.24
N VAL A 49 1.17 -8.92 18.79
CA VAL A 49 0.41 -9.95 19.51
C VAL A 49 -1.02 -10.10 18.99
N LEU A 50 -1.47 -9.19 18.11
CA LEU A 50 -2.79 -9.18 17.51
C LEU A 50 -2.69 -8.83 16.02
N ASP A 51 -3.29 -9.62 15.14
CA ASP A 51 -3.41 -9.32 13.70
C ASP A 51 -4.83 -8.82 13.39
N LEU A 52 -4.96 -7.55 13.01
CA LEU A 52 -6.27 -6.90 12.94
C LEU A 52 -7.12 -7.34 11.75
N PHE A 53 -6.50 -7.78 10.64
CA PHE A 53 -7.22 -8.07 9.39
C PHE A 53 -6.66 -9.34 8.76
N ALA A 54 -7.03 -10.49 9.32
CA ALA A 54 -6.48 -11.77 8.91
C ALA A 54 -7.50 -12.91 8.98
N ASP A 55 -7.21 -13.99 8.29
CA ASP A 55 -7.89 -15.27 8.43
C ASP A 55 -6.96 -16.26 9.14
N ALA A 56 -7.53 -17.35 9.65
CA ALA A 56 -6.76 -18.43 10.28
C ALA A 56 -5.62 -18.98 9.40
N SER A 57 -5.76 -18.91 8.07
CA SER A 57 -4.73 -19.38 7.13
C SER A 57 -3.61 -18.39 6.84
N ASN A 58 -3.76 -17.11 7.21
CA ASN A 58 -2.77 -16.07 6.90
C ASN A 58 -2.35 -15.19 8.08
N ALA A 59 -2.99 -15.34 9.24
CA ALA A 59 -2.68 -14.59 10.44
C ALA A 59 -1.20 -14.72 10.82
N LYS A 60 -0.60 -13.60 11.22
CA LYS A 60 0.80 -13.53 11.68
C LYS A 60 0.94 -13.55 13.20
N CYS A 61 -0.19 -13.41 13.91
CA CYS A 61 -0.27 -13.51 15.37
C CYS A 61 -1.25 -14.63 15.75
N GLU A 62 -1.09 -15.19 16.95
CA GLU A 62 -2.02 -16.19 17.49
C GLU A 62 -3.43 -15.59 17.66
N ALA A 63 -3.53 -14.36 18.17
CA ALA A 63 -4.77 -13.61 18.19
C ALA A 63 -4.94 -12.83 16.88
N PHE A 64 -6.13 -12.91 16.27
CA PHE A 64 -6.48 -12.16 15.08
C PHE A 64 -7.99 -11.92 15.01
N TYR A 65 -8.42 -11.02 14.12
CA TYR A 65 -9.83 -10.84 13.76
C TYR A 65 -10.06 -11.18 12.29
N SER A 66 -11.00 -12.09 12.03
CA SER A 66 -11.50 -12.38 10.68
C SER A 66 -12.50 -11.33 10.20
N ALA A 67 -12.88 -11.45 8.92
CA ALA A 67 -13.95 -10.63 8.37
C ALA A 67 -15.30 -10.85 9.10
N GLU A 68 -15.54 -12.08 9.57
CA GLU A 68 -16.71 -12.45 10.37
C GLU A 68 -16.64 -11.89 11.80
N ASP A 69 -15.47 -11.92 12.45
CA ASP A 69 -15.27 -11.27 13.74
C ASP A 69 -15.47 -9.75 13.65
N ASN A 70 -15.20 -9.19 12.46
CA ASN A 70 -15.25 -7.78 12.13
C ASN A 70 -14.43 -6.92 13.11
N ALA A 71 -13.15 -6.72 12.79
CA ALA A 71 -12.26 -5.91 13.63
C ALA A 71 -12.84 -4.53 13.99
N LEU A 72 -13.60 -3.87 13.11
CA LEU A 72 -14.11 -2.52 13.38
C LEU A 72 -15.23 -2.44 14.43
N THR A 73 -15.69 -3.57 14.94
CA THR A 73 -16.67 -3.63 16.05
C THR A 73 -16.02 -3.98 17.38
N GLN A 74 -14.72 -4.30 17.36
CA GLN A 74 -13.97 -4.78 18.51
C GLN A 74 -13.26 -3.63 19.24
N ASP A 75 -13.14 -3.76 20.55
CA ASP A 75 -12.25 -2.91 21.35
C ASP A 75 -10.82 -3.45 21.29
N TRP A 76 -10.03 -2.91 20.36
CA TRP A 76 -8.64 -3.34 20.17
C TRP A 76 -7.77 -3.00 21.36
N SER A 77 -8.04 -1.88 22.03
CA SER A 77 -7.23 -1.40 23.15
C SER A 77 -7.38 -2.33 24.35
N ALA A 78 -8.62 -2.70 24.68
CA ALA A 78 -8.90 -3.68 25.73
C ALA A 78 -8.22 -5.03 25.42
N ARG A 79 -8.31 -5.50 24.16
CA ARG A 79 -7.66 -6.75 23.76
C ARG A 79 -6.14 -6.69 23.88
N LEU A 80 -5.51 -5.57 23.52
CA LEU A 80 -4.07 -5.38 23.68
C LEU A 80 -3.64 -5.27 25.15
N ALA A 81 -4.48 -4.75 26.05
CA ALA A 81 -4.20 -4.73 27.48
C ALA A 81 -4.08 -6.15 28.06
N GLU A 82 -4.85 -7.11 27.54
CA GLU A 82 -4.74 -8.53 27.89
C GLU A 82 -3.48 -9.17 27.29
N LEU A 83 -3.24 -8.95 25.99
CA LEU A 83 -2.18 -9.61 25.23
C LEU A 83 -0.78 -9.02 25.45
N ARG A 84 -0.69 -7.79 25.97
CA ARG A 84 0.57 -7.09 26.32
C ARG A 84 1.53 -6.91 25.14
N GLY A 85 1.05 -6.27 24.07
CA GLY A 85 1.87 -5.95 22.90
C GLY A 85 1.20 -4.94 21.98
N ALA A 86 1.55 -4.98 20.70
CA ALA A 86 0.94 -4.16 19.65
C ALA A 86 0.10 -4.98 18.68
N ALA A 87 -0.83 -4.33 17.99
CA ALA A 87 -1.52 -4.95 16.87
C ALA A 87 -0.85 -4.59 15.53
N TYR A 88 -0.81 -5.55 14.64
CA TYR A 88 -0.38 -5.40 13.25
C TYR A 88 -1.59 -5.28 12.33
N ALA A 89 -1.44 -4.54 11.23
CA ALA A 89 -2.46 -4.45 10.20
C ALA A 89 -1.87 -4.39 8.79
N ASN A 90 -2.38 -5.27 7.93
CA ASN A 90 -2.33 -5.17 6.47
C ASN A 90 -3.79 -5.09 5.97
N PRO A 91 -4.37 -3.89 5.91
CA PRO A 91 -5.82 -3.73 5.82
C PRO A 91 -6.40 -4.02 4.42
N PRO A 92 -7.69 -4.36 4.32
CA PRO A 92 -8.39 -4.43 3.04
C PRO A 92 -8.59 -3.02 2.44
N TYR A 93 -8.35 -2.91 1.12
CA TYR A 93 -8.42 -1.65 0.37
C TYR A 93 -9.73 -1.46 -0.39
N SER A 94 -10.64 -2.43 -0.33
CA SER A 94 -11.96 -2.32 -0.93
C SER A 94 -12.71 -1.07 -0.48
N ARG A 95 -13.68 -0.66 -1.30
CA ARG A 95 -14.63 0.38 -0.91
C ARG A 95 -15.34 -0.05 0.37
N ALA A 96 -15.68 0.93 1.20
CA ALA A 96 -16.30 0.69 2.49
C ALA A 96 -17.54 -0.19 2.33
N SER A 97 -17.53 -1.34 3.02
CA SER A 97 -18.66 -2.25 3.14
C SER A 97 -19.27 -2.12 4.53
N GLN A 98 -20.58 -2.24 4.63
CA GLN A 98 -21.32 -2.18 5.88
C GLN A 98 -22.30 -3.35 5.98
N HIS A 99 -22.54 -3.79 7.21
CA HIS A 99 -23.60 -4.72 7.57
C HIS A 99 -24.19 -4.29 8.92
N ASP A 100 -25.51 -4.18 9.00
CA ASP A 100 -26.22 -3.76 10.21
C ASP A 100 -25.70 -2.45 10.85
N GLY A 101 -25.33 -1.49 10.00
CA GLY A 101 -24.81 -0.18 10.41
C GLY A 101 -23.36 -0.19 10.89
N GLN A 102 -22.68 -1.33 10.85
CA GLN A 102 -21.28 -1.49 11.21
C GLN A 102 -20.42 -1.63 9.95
N TYR A 103 -19.33 -0.87 9.87
CA TYR A 103 -18.34 -1.05 8.81
C TYR A 103 -17.56 -2.35 8.99
N ILE A 104 -17.15 -2.95 7.88
CA ILE A 104 -16.30 -4.15 7.85
C ILE A 104 -14.96 -3.81 7.17
N THR A 105 -15.01 -3.10 6.05
CA THR A 105 -13.82 -2.67 5.29
C THR A 105 -13.86 -1.18 4.98
N GLY A 106 -12.78 -0.69 4.38
CA GLY A 106 -12.66 0.69 3.90
C GLY A 106 -11.70 1.51 4.73
N MET A 107 -10.59 1.93 4.10
CA MET A 107 -9.46 2.58 4.78
C MET A 107 -9.84 3.79 5.65
N ARG A 108 -10.82 4.62 5.26
CA ARG A 108 -11.25 5.76 6.10
C ARG A 108 -11.78 5.32 7.46
N GLN A 109 -12.58 4.26 7.47
CA GLN A 109 -13.23 3.76 8.68
C GLN A 109 -12.22 2.99 9.53
N ILE A 110 -11.32 2.25 8.88
CA ILE A 110 -10.19 1.59 9.53
C ILE A 110 -9.31 2.61 10.25
N MET A 111 -8.92 3.71 9.59
CA MET A 111 -8.09 4.75 10.22
C MET A 111 -8.84 5.49 11.33
N ALA A 112 -10.14 5.79 11.15
CA ALA A 112 -10.96 6.40 12.19
C ALA A 112 -11.03 5.53 13.46
N HIS A 113 -11.28 4.23 13.30
CA HIS A 113 -11.30 3.28 14.42
C HIS A 113 -9.93 3.15 15.06
N THR A 114 -8.86 3.08 14.25
CA THR A 114 -7.46 3.06 14.75
C THR A 114 -7.19 4.24 15.67
N LEU A 115 -7.59 5.45 15.29
CA LEU A 115 -7.38 6.65 16.10
C LEU A 115 -8.19 6.60 17.40
N ALA A 116 -9.44 6.16 17.35
CA ALA A 116 -10.26 5.98 18.55
C ALA A 116 -9.61 4.97 19.52
N MET A 117 -9.17 3.82 19.00
CA MET A 117 -8.54 2.77 19.80
C MET A 117 -7.13 3.18 20.30
N ARG A 118 -6.45 4.08 19.61
CA ARG A 118 -5.19 4.71 20.04
C ARG A 118 -5.42 5.68 21.20
N GLU A 119 -6.51 6.44 21.19
CA GLU A 119 -6.84 7.33 22.32
C GLU A 119 -7.07 6.56 23.62
N LEU A 120 -7.54 5.31 23.51
CA LEU A 120 -7.70 4.38 24.63
C LEU A 120 -6.39 3.71 25.08
N GLY A 121 -5.26 4.01 24.44
CA GLY A 121 -3.92 3.56 24.87
C GLY A 121 -3.32 2.38 24.11
N GLY A 122 -4.03 1.81 23.12
CA GLY A 122 -3.47 0.73 22.32
C GLY A 122 -2.43 1.19 21.30
N ARG A 123 -1.58 0.26 20.89
CA ARG A 123 -0.48 0.47 19.93
C ARG A 123 -0.72 -0.29 18.63
N TYR A 124 -0.70 0.40 17.50
CA TYR A 124 -1.03 -0.16 16.20
C TYR A 124 0.03 0.15 15.16
N VAL A 125 0.38 -0.85 14.34
CA VAL A 125 1.37 -0.72 13.28
C VAL A 125 0.79 -1.24 11.97
N PHE A 126 0.73 -0.37 10.98
CA PHE A 126 0.11 -0.62 9.69
C PHE A 126 1.17 -0.70 8.59
N LEU A 127 1.16 -1.77 7.80
CA LEU A 127 1.85 -1.81 6.51
C LEU A 127 0.87 -1.39 5.42
N ILE A 128 1.05 -0.20 4.87
CA ILE A 128 0.10 0.41 3.93
C ILE A 128 0.79 1.00 2.70
N LYS A 129 0.04 1.17 1.61
CA LYS A 129 0.46 1.99 0.48
C LYS A 129 0.78 3.42 0.94
N ALA A 130 1.97 3.91 0.57
CA ALA A 130 2.34 5.32 0.65
C ALA A 130 1.49 6.13 -0.34
N ALA A 131 0.39 6.68 0.14
CA ALA A 131 -0.64 7.30 -0.69
C ALA A 131 -1.06 8.67 -0.13
N THR A 132 -0.12 9.61 -0.06
CA THR A 132 -0.35 10.94 0.53
C THR A 132 -1.44 11.78 -0.14
N GLY A 133 -1.86 11.44 -1.36
CA GLY A 133 -3.01 12.06 -2.03
C GLY A 133 -4.37 11.44 -1.67
N GLU A 134 -4.38 10.34 -0.93
CA GLU A 134 -5.60 9.72 -0.46
C GLU A 134 -6.03 10.34 0.86
N VAL A 135 -7.28 10.75 0.94
CA VAL A 135 -7.99 11.20 2.16
C VAL A 135 -7.93 10.27 3.38
N TRP A 136 -7.62 8.98 3.21
CA TRP A 136 -7.44 8.04 4.32
C TRP A 136 -5.99 7.98 4.79
N TRP A 137 -5.05 8.61 4.07
CA TRP A 137 -3.66 8.66 4.47
C TRP A 137 -3.55 9.21 5.90
N PRO A 138 -2.91 8.48 6.84
CA PRO A 138 -2.93 8.85 8.24
C PRO A 138 -1.91 9.94 8.54
N GLU A 139 -2.23 11.17 8.15
CA GLU A 139 -1.39 12.35 8.43
C GLU A 139 -1.13 12.54 9.92
N ASN A 140 -2.01 12.02 10.77
CA ASN A 140 -1.96 12.09 12.23
C ASN A 140 -1.38 10.84 12.92
N ALA A 141 -0.77 9.91 12.17
CA ALA A 141 0.06 8.87 12.77
C ALA A 141 1.19 9.49 13.62
N ASP A 142 1.65 8.76 14.63
CA ASP A 142 2.74 9.19 15.51
C ASP A 142 4.10 9.06 14.83
N HIS A 143 4.23 8.03 13.99
CA HIS A 143 5.38 7.83 13.13
C HIS A 143 4.95 7.26 11.78
N VAL A 144 5.57 7.74 10.71
CA VAL A 144 5.48 7.11 9.38
C VAL A 144 6.89 6.84 8.86
N SER A 145 7.22 5.57 8.65
CA SER A 145 8.45 5.15 7.98
C SER A 145 8.15 4.78 6.54
N PHE A 146 8.67 5.56 5.58
CA PHE A 146 8.53 5.24 4.17
C PHE A 146 9.54 4.14 3.79
N ILE A 147 9.07 3.13 3.05
CA ILE A 147 9.92 2.01 2.64
C ILE A 147 10.57 2.34 1.29
N ARG A 148 11.90 2.36 1.25
CA ARG A 148 12.68 2.40 0.02
C ARG A 148 12.71 1.01 -0.61
N GLY A 149 12.38 0.94 -1.90
CA GLY A 149 12.14 -0.32 -2.59
C GLY A 149 10.65 -0.66 -2.67
N ARG A 150 10.30 -1.55 -3.59
CA ARG A 150 8.91 -2.00 -3.79
C ARG A 150 8.73 -3.37 -3.17
N ILE A 151 7.63 -3.56 -2.45
CA ILE A 151 7.24 -4.84 -1.84
C ILE A 151 6.23 -5.51 -2.76
N SER A 152 6.52 -6.74 -3.18
CA SER A 152 5.50 -7.65 -3.71
C SER A 152 4.81 -8.31 -2.53
N PHE A 153 3.48 -8.27 -2.47
CA PHE A 153 2.71 -8.95 -1.43
C PHE A 153 2.42 -10.39 -1.84
N ASP A 154 2.27 -11.30 -0.89
CA ASP A 154 1.96 -12.69 -1.24
C ASP A 154 0.48 -12.80 -1.61
N LEU A 155 0.18 -13.62 -2.61
CA LEU A 155 -1.21 -13.94 -2.96
C LEU A 155 -1.80 -14.93 -1.94
N PRO A 156 -3.13 -14.91 -1.72
CA PRO A 156 -3.75 -15.90 -0.85
C PRO A 156 -3.56 -17.31 -1.44
N GLU A 157 -3.39 -18.31 -0.58
CA GLU A 157 -3.04 -19.69 -1.00
C GLU A 157 -4.10 -20.35 -1.88
N TRP A 158 -5.35 -19.90 -1.75
CA TRP A 158 -6.47 -20.35 -2.57
C TRP A 158 -6.57 -19.64 -3.93
N TYR A 159 -5.70 -18.67 -4.23
CA TYR A 159 -5.67 -18.00 -5.54
C TYR A 159 -5.28 -18.97 -6.65
N ARG A 160 -6.15 -19.05 -7.64
CA ARG A 160 -5.98 -19.82 -8.88
C ARG A 160 -6.12 -18.85 -10.06
N PRO A 161 -5.05 -18.48 -10.78
CA PRO A 161 -5.15 -17.46 -11.82
C PRO A 161 -6.03 -17.95 -12.98
N ALA A 162 -6.98 -17.10 -13.41
CA ALA A 162 -7.68 -17.30 -14.67
C ALA A 162 -6.70 -17.17 -15.87
N PRO A 163 -7.02 -17.73 -17.05
CA PRO A 163 -6.16 -17.59 -18.23
C PRO A 163 -5.77 -16.13 -18.50
N GLY A 164 -4.46 -15.87 -18.63
CA GLY A 164 -3.91 -14.53 -18.85
C GLY A 164 -3.71 -13.67 -17.59
N GLN A 165 -4.05 -14.17 -16.40
CA GLN A 165 -3.70 -13.53 -15.12
C GLN A 165 -2.31 -13.98 -14.64
N PRO A 166 -1.56 -13.11 -13.94
CA PRO A 166 -0.27 -13.49 -13.38
C PRO A 166 -0.41 -14.48 -12.22
N SER A 167 0.62 -15.31 -12.03
CA SER A 167 0.74 -16.26 -10.90
C SER A 167 1.26 -15.60 -9.62
N GLU A 168 1.79 -14.38 -9.72
CA GLU A 168 2.36 -13.60 -8.62
C GLU A 168 1.77 -12.20 -8.59
N SER A 169 1.83 -11.54 -7.43
CA SER A 169 1.46 -10.13 -7.33
C SER A 169 2.54 -9.24 -7.97
N SER A 170 2.21 -7.97 -8.18
CA SER A 170 3.18 -6.97 -8.65
C SER A 170 3.57 -6.01 -7.53
N ALA A 171 4.80 -5.53 -7.56
CA ALA A 171 5.32 -4.50 -6.66
C ALA A 171 4.95 -3.08 -7.15
N GLY A 172 3.65 -2.85 -7.42
CA GLY A 172 3.17 -1.70 -8.19
C GLY A 172 3.14 -0.35 -7.45
N PHE A 173 3.35 -0.34 -6.13
CA PHE A 173 3.20 0.87 -5.31
C PHE A 173 4.27 1.02 -4.24
N GLY A 174 4.41 2.24 -3.72
CA GLY A 174 5.31 2.52 -2.60
C GLY A 174 4.62 2.17 -1.31
N ALA A 175 5.33 1.61 -0.35
CA ALA A 175 4.78 1.22 0.93
C ALA A 175 5.33 2.11 2.05
N ALA A 176 4.58 2.20 3.14
CA ALA A 176 4.96 2.87 4.37
C ALA A 176 4.46 2.07 5.57
N ILE A 177 5.17 2.23 6.68
CA ILE A 177 4.79 1.70 7.99
C ILE A 177 4.24 2.88 8.78
N ALA A 178 2.96 2.86 9.13
CA ALA A 178 2.33 3.87 9.97
C ALA A 178 2.15 3.33 11.38
N VAL A 179 2.68 4.04 12.38
CA VAL A 179 2.63 3.69 13.79
C VAL A 179 1.72 4.66 14.51
N PHE A 180 0.80 4.11 15.30
CA PHE A 180 -0.11 4.81 16.19
C PHE A 180 0.21 4.36 17.62
N ASP A 181 0.92 5.22 18.35
CA ASP A 181 1.39 5.00 19.71
C ASP A 181 1.54 6.35 20.42
N LYS A 182 0.69 6.61 21.42
CA LYS A 182 0.78 7.84 22.25
C LYS A 182 2.10 7.93 23.04
N ALA A 183 2.76 6.79 23.27
CA ALA A 183 4.06 6.73 23.91
C ALA A 183 5.23 6.93 22.93
N TRP A 184 4.99 7.08 21.62
CA TRP A 184 6.06 7.34 20.66
C TRP A 184 6.83 8.62 21.00
N ARG A 185 8.16 8.53 20.97
CA ARG A 185 9.09 9.66 21.22
C ARG A 185 10.14 9.82 20.12
N GLY A 186 10.10 8.97 19.10
CA GLY A 186 11.00 9.06 17.96
C GLY A 186 10.59 10.15 16.97
N GLU A 187 11.26 10.18 15.84
CA GLU A 187 10.93 11.11 14.75
C GLU A 187 9.51 10.85 14.21
N ARG A 188 8.86 11.88 13.70
CA ARG A 188 7.53 11.77 13.08
C ARG A 188 7.58 11.07 11.72
N PHE A 189 8.64 11.30 10.96
CA PHE A 189 8.84 10.72 9.64
C PHE A 189 10.21 10.09 9.58
N GLY A 190 10.29 8.91 8.98
CA GLY A 190 11.54 8.19 8.77
C GLY A 190 11.54 7.42 7.47
N TYR A 191 12.63 6.70 7.25
CA TYR A 191 12.75 5.77 6.14
C TYR A 191 13.43 4.49 6.61
N THR A 192 13.01 3.38 6.04
CA THR A 192 13.74 2.11 6.04
C THR A 192 13.82 1.60 4.60
N SER A 193 14.56 0.54 4.32
CA SER A 193 14.54 -0.13 3.01
C SER A 193 13.87 -1.50 3.11
N ARG A 194 13.31 -1.97 1.99
CA ARG A 194 12.83 -3.35 1.87
C ARG A 194 13.93 -4.34 2.27
N ASP A 195 15.13 -4.16 1.73
CA ASP A 195 16.25 -5.07 1.97
C ASP A 195 16.65 -5.11 3.45
N GLU A 196 16.62 -3.97 4.16
CA GLU A 196 16.86 -3.91 5.61
C GLU A 196 15.78 -4.66 6.40
N LEU A 197 14.50 -4.50 6.01
CA LEU A 197 13.40 -5.24 6.64
C LEU A 197 13.55 -6.75 6.40
N GLU A 198 13.86 -7.17 5.19
CA GLU A 198 14.08 -8.58 4.84
C GLU A 198 15.25 -9.18 5.61
N GLU A 199 16.39 -8.47 5.68
CA GLU A 199 17.56 -8.92 6.43
C GLU A 199 17.26 -9.06 7.93
N ARG A 200 16.65 -8.03 8.54
CA ARG A 200 16.25 -8.06 9.96
C ARG A 200 15.28 -9.20 10.23
N GLY A 201 14.29 -9.38 9.35
CA GLY A 201 13.30 -10.45 9.47
C GLY A 201 13.91 -11.84 9.33
N ALA A 202 14.85 -12.03 8.41
CA ALA A 202 15.56 -13.29 8.24
C ALA A 202 16.44 -13.63 9.45
N VAL A 203 17.12 -12.64 10.04
CA VAL A 203 17.91 -12.82 11.26
C VAL A 203 17.03 -13.24 12.44
N LEU A 204 15.89 -12.57 12.64
CA LEU A 204 14.96 -12.89 13.73
C LEU A 204 14.37 -14.29 13.57
N GLN A 205 13.90 -14.64 12.37
CA GLN A 205 13.40 -16.00 12.07
C GLN A 205 14.48 -17.05 12.34
N ARG A 206 15.72 -16.81 11.89
CA ARG A 206 16.82 -17.75 12.13
C ARG A 206 17.08 -17.98 13.61
N GLN A 207 16.99 -16.94 14.44
CA GLN A 207 17.13 -17.07 15.89
C GLN A 207 15.99 -17.87 16.51
N ILE A 208 14.75 -17.66 16.05
CA ILE A 208 13.58 -18.42 16.50
C ILE A 208 13.72 -19.90 16.15
N GLU A 209 14.12 -20.24 14.91
CA GLU A 209 14.36 -21.62 14.49
C GLU A 209 15.43 -22.30 15.36
N LEU A 210 16.53 -21.60 15.62
CA LEU A 210 17.61 -22.12 16.48
C LEU A 210 17.14 -22.35 17.92
N ALA A 211 16.30 -21.46 18.46
CA ALA A 211 15.71 -21.64 19.78
C ALA A 211 14.73 -22.82 19.80
N ALA A 212 13.88 -22.94 18.79
CA ALA A 212 12.93 -24.05 18.65
C ALA A 212 13.63 -25.40 18.53
N ALA A 213 14.71 -25.49 17.75
CA ALA A 213 15.52 -26.70 17.59
C ALA A 213 16.21 -27.13 18.90
N ARG A 214 16.52 -26.18 19.80
CA ARG A 214 17.07 -26.49 21.13
C ARG A 214 16.02 -27.03 22.10
N LEU A 215 14.77 -26.60 21.96
CA LEU A 215 13.64 -27.08 22.77
C LEU A 215 13.12 -28.45 22.30
N HIS A 216 13.21 -28.72 21.00
CA HIS A 216 12.88 -30.01 20.39
C HIS A 216 14.10 -30.57 19.66
N PRO A 217 15.10 -31.11 20.40
CA PRO A 217 16.25 -31.73 19.76
C PRO A 217 15.75 -32.85 18.83
N PRO A 218 16.29 -32.95 17.60
CA PRO A 218 15.89 -34.01 16.69
C PRO A 218 16.06 -35.37 17.39
N VAL A 219 15.02 -36.20 17.37
CA VAL A 219 15.12 -37.61 17.78
C VAL A 219 16.29 -38.19 17.00
N ALA A 220 17.30 -38.69 17.70
CA ALA A 220 18.49 -39.24 17.06
C ALA A 220 18.05 -40.26 16.00
N ALA A 221 18.26 -39.91 14.73
CA ALA A 221 18.07 -40.86 13.65
C ALA A 221 19.07 -41.99 13.89
N THR A 222 18.56 -43.22 14.05
CA THR A 222 19.38 -44.42 14.06
C THR A 222 20.30 -44.36 12.84
N PRO A 223 21.63 -44.47 12.98
CA PRO A 223 22.53 -44.33 11.85
C PRO A 223 22.19 -45.41 10.82
N ALA A 224 21.76 -44.97 9.63
CA ALA A 224 21.66 -45.84 8.47
C ALA A 224 23.07 -46.36 8.12
N PRO A 225 23.19 -47.63 7.68
CA PRO A 225 24.49 -48.17 7.28
C PRO A 225 25.06 -47.37 6.09
N PRO A 226 26.39 -47.29 5.97
CA PRO A 226 27.04 -46.44 4.97
C PRO A 226 26.67 -46.90 3.55
N ALA A 227 26.08 -45.99 2.78
CA ALA A 227 25.84 -46.18 1.36
C ALA A 227 27.17 -46.13 0.61
N GLU A 228 27.42 -47.14 -0.21
CA GLU A 228 28.57 -47.22 -1.12
C GLU A 228 28.58 -46.03 -2.09
N LEU A 229 29.77 -45.47 -2.28
CA LEU A 229 30.07 -44.41 -3.24
C LEU A 229 29.79 -44.90 -4.67
N CYS A 230 28.72 -44.42 -5.28
CA CYS A 230 28.53 -44.52 -6.73
C CYS A 230 28.95 -43.20 -7.39
N ALA A 231 30.09 -43.24 -8.07
CA ALA A 231 30.64 -42.14 -8.86
C ALA A 231 29.88 -41.99 -10.18
N SER A 232 29.22 -40.85 -10.38
CA SER A 232 28.91 -40.25 -11.69
C SER A 232 28.14 -38.95 -11.49
N CYS A 233 28.85 -37.81 -11.53
CA CYS A 233 28.24 -36.50 -11.72
C CYS A 233 28.80 -35.91 -13.02
N SER A 234 28.06 -36.09 -14.12
CA SER A 234 28.14 -35.23 -15.28
C SER A 234 27.08 -34.14 -15.11
N GLN A 235 27.50 -32.90 -14.84
CA GLN A 235 26.60 -31.74 -14.82
C GLN A 235 26.20 -31.38 -16.25
N PRO A 236 24.91 -31.08 -16.53
CA PRO A 236 24.55 -30.21 -17.64
C PRO A 236 24.68 -28.75 -17.20
N ALA A 237 25.21 -27.92 -18.11
CA ALA A 237 25.31 -26.48 -17.96
C ALA A 237 23.92 -25.83 -17.81
N ALA A 238 23.86 -24.78 -16.98
CA ALA A 238 22.68 -23.93 -16.82
C ALA A 238 22.26 -23.29 -18.16
N PRO A 239 20.97 -23.30 -18.52
CA PRO A 239 20.50 -22.52 -19.66
C PRO A 239 20.55 -21.02 -19.33
N ALA A 240 20.97 -20.24 -20.33
CA ALA A 240 20.99 -18.79 -20.28
C ALA A 240 19.59 -18.21 -20.04
N ALA A 241 19.51 -17.18 -19.21
CA ALA A 241 18.30 -16.42 -18.93
C ALA A 241 17.68 -15.85 -20.23
N PRO A 242 16.38 -16.04 -20.49
CA PRO A 242 15.71 -15.35 -21.57
C PRO A 242 15.53 -13.87 -21.22
N ALA A 243 15.75 -13.01 -22.21
CA ALA A 243 15.55 -11.57 -22.12
C ALA A 243 14.10 -11.22 -21.74
N ALA A 244 13.97 -10.27 -20.82
CA ALA A 244 12.69 -9.75 -20.35
C ALA A 244 11.85 -9.19 -21.51
N PRO A 245 10.59 -9.63 -21.69
CA PRO A 245 9.64 -8.93 -22.55
C PRO A 245 9.18 -7.64 -21.87
N ALA A 246 8.93 -6.61 -22.69
CA ALA A 246 8.44 -5.31 -22.25
C ALA A 246 7.14 -5.43 -21.47
N ALA A 247 7.07 -4.74 -20.34
CA ALA A 247 5.91 -4.68 -19.46
C ALA A 247 4.67 -4.15 -20.21
N PRO A 248 3.51 -4.83 -20.16
CA PRO A 248 2.25 -4.22 -20.53
C PRO A 248 1.83 -3.21 -19.47
N ALA A 249 1.23 -2.11 -19.92
CA ALA A 249 0.77 -1.01 -19.09
C ALA A 249 -0.15 -1.49 -17.95
N ALA A 250 0.07 -0.92 -16.76
CA ALA A 250 -0.82 -1.10 -15.61
C ALA A 250 -2.28 -0.83 -16.03
N PRO A 251 -3.26 -1.64 -15.59
CA PRO A 251 -4.66 -1.34 -15.85
C PRO A 251 -5.01 -0.01 -15.18
N ALA A 252 -5.60 0.89 -15.97
CA ALA A 252 -6.07 2.18 -15.51
C ALA A 252 -7.01 2.00 -14.30
N ALA A 253 -6.81 2.86 -13.29
CA ALA A 253 -7.80 3.05 -12.24
C ALA A 253 -9.16 3.37 -12.90
N PRO A 254 -10.28 2.80 -12.42
CA PRO A 254 -11.59 3.16 -12.94
C PRO A 254 -11.78 4.67 -12.78
N ALA A 255 -12.25 5.31 -13.84
CA ALA A 255 -12.56 6.73 -13.85
C ALA A 255 -13.45 7.09 -12.65
N ALA A 256 -13.06 8.11 -11.91
CA ALA A 256 -13.90 8.69 -10.86
C ALA A 256 -15.25 9.09 -11.48
N PRO A 257 -16.38 8.81 -10.81
CA PRO A 257 -17.66 9.37 -11.25
C PRO A 257 -17.54 10.91 -11.28
N ALA A 258 -18.13 11.53 -12.30
CA ALA A 258 -18.14 12.97 -12.44
C ALA A 258 -18.63 13.61 -11.13
N ALA A 259 -17.78 14.44 -10.53
CA ALA A 259 -18.15 15.21 -9.36
C ALA A 259 -19.37 16.09 -9.72
N PRO A 260 -20.37 16.21 -8.84
CA PRO A 260 -21.39 17.24 -9.01
C PRO A 260 -20.67 18.59 -9.06
N ALA A 261 -21.12 19.48 -9.96
CA ALA A 261 -20.53 20.80 -10.15
C ALA A 261 -20.37 21.49 -8.80
N ALA A 262 -19.12 21.70 -8.39
CA ALA A 262 -18.80 22.45 -7.20
C ALA A 262 -19.39 23.88 -7.34
N PRO A 263 -20.02 24.44 -6.30
CA PRO A 263 -20.35 25.86 -6.31
C PRO A 263 -19.06 26.65 -6.54
N ALA A 264 -19.14 27.67 -7.40
CA ALA A 264 -17.99 28.48 -7.78
C ALA A 264 -17.26 28.97 -6.52
N ALA A 265 -16.05 28.44 -6.30
CA ALA A 265 -15.17 28.93 -5.26
C ALA A 265 -14.83 30.40 -5.56
N PRO A 266 -14.81 31.29 -4.56
CA PRO A 266 -14.27 32.63 -4.76
C PRO A 266 -12.83 32.50 -5.23
N ALA A 267 -12.46 33.26 -6.26
CA ALA A 267 -11.12 33.27 -6.84
C ALA A 267 -10.11 33.77 -5.80
N ALA A 268 -9.58 32.85 -4.99
CA ALA A 268 -8.37 33.10 -4.24
C ALA A 268 -7.23 33.22 -5.26
N GLU A 269 -6.68 34.42 -5.38
CA GLU A 269 -5.53 34.73 -6.23
C GLU A 269 -4.31 33.94 -5.74
N ASN A 270 -4.12 32.74 -6.30
CA ASN A 270 -2.98 31.89 -5.99
C ASN A 270 -1.84 32.24 -6.97
N ASP A 271 -0.98 33.17 -6.56
CA ASP A 271 0.15 33.65 -7.38
C ASP A 271 1.39 32.74 -7.34
N VAL A 272 1.29 31.59 -6.65
CA VAL A 272 2.39 30.64 -6.50
C VAL A 272 2.28 29.55 -7.56
N TRP A 273 3.26 29.52 -8.48
CA TRP A 273 3.32 28.55 -9.58
C TRP A 273 4.40 27.49 -9.36
N PRO A 274 4.17 26.22 -9.77
CA PRO A 274 5.20 25.18 -9.78
C PRO A 274 6.46 25.62 -10.54
N ILE A 275 7.61 25.06 -10.15
CA ILE A 275 8.92 25.41 -10.73
C ILE A 275 8.93 25.12 -12.24
N GLU A 276 8.28 24.06 -12.68
CA GLU A 276 8.17 23.66 -14.08
C GLU A 276 7.39 24.70 -14.91
N VAL A 277 6.30 25.25 -14.36
CA VAL A 277 5.52 26.31 -15.01
C VAL A 277 6.38 27.56 -15.16
N ASN A 278 7.08 27.97 -14.11
CA ASN A 278 7.97 29.13 -14.19
C ASN A 278 9.13 28.92 -15.18
N ARG A 279 9.69 27.70 -15.22
CA ARG A 279 10.77 27.34 -16.16
C ARG A 279 10.33 27.41 -17.62
N LEU A 280 9.08 27.03 -17.92
CA LEU A 280 8.53 27.16 -19.28
C LEU A 280 8.11 28.60 -19.58
N ALA A 281 7.53 29.31 -18.62
CA ALA A 281 7.10 30.70 -18.78
C ALA A 281 8.26 31.64 -19.16
N VAL A 282 9.48 31.41 -18.63
CA VAL A 282 10.68 32.18 -19.00
C VAL A 282 11.08 32.01 -20.47
N GLN A 283 10.64 30.94 -21.13
CA GLN A 283 10.90 30.67 -22.54
C GLN A 283 9.86 31.29 -23.48
N ILE A 284 8.82 31.95 -22.95
CA ILE A 284 7.77 32.60 -23.73
C ILE A 284 8.14 34.07 -23.94
N GLU A 285 8.34 34.46 -25.20
CA GLU A 285 8.68 35.84 -25.55
C GLU A 285 7.50 36.77 -25.26
N HIS A 286 7.80 37.97 -24.74
CA HIS A 286 6.82 39.02 -24.40
C HIS A 286 5.79 38.69 -23.32
N LEU A 287 5.93 37.54 -22.64
CA LEU A 287 5.03 37.19 -21.53
C LEU A 287 5.15 38.19 -20.36
N ALA A 288 6.35 38.68 -20.07
CA ALA A 288 6.56 39.66 -19.00
C ALA A 288 5.99 41.05 -19.30
N ASP A 289 5.73 41.35 -20.58
CA ASP A 289 5.22 42.63 -21.05
C ASP A 289 3.68 42.71 -21.00
N LEU A 290 3.00 41.58 -20.76
CA LEU A 290 1.54 41.50 -20.67
C LEU A 290 1.04 41.98 -19.29
N GLU A 291 -0.22 42.45 -19.24
CA GLU A 291 -0.92 42.71 -17.98
C GLU A 291 -0.92 41.48 -17.06
N PRO A 292 -0.82 41.63 -15.71
CA PRO A 292 -0.72 40.51 -14.78
C PRO A 292 -1.84 39.48 -14.89
N GLU A 293 -3.05 39.90 -15.29
CA GLU A 293 -4.17 39.00 -15.54
C GLU A 293 -3.92 38.08 -16.76
N HIS A 294 -3.37 38.64 -17.83
CA HIS A 294 -3.02 37.87 -19.03
C HIS A 294 -1.82 36.95 -18.78
N GLN A 295 -0.83 37.40 -17.99
CA GLN A 295 0.27 36.53 -17.54
C GLN A 295 -0.26 35.32 -16.76
N ARG A 296 -1.20 35.54 -15.86
CA ARG A 296 -1.86 34.47 -15.09
C ARG A 296 -2.57 33.48 -16.01
N LYS A 297 -3.30 33.96 -17.02
CA LYS A 297 -3.99 33.10 -18.02
C LYS A 297 -3.00 32.21 -18.78
N VAL A 298 -1.87 32.78 -19.22
CA VAL A 298 -0.82 32.01 -19.91
C VAL A 298 -0.18 30.98 -18.98
N LYS A 299 0.17 31.36 -17.74
CA LYS A 299 0.74 30.41 -16.75
C LYS A 299 -0.22 29.29 -16.39
N HIS A 300 -1.52 29.59 -16.29
CA HIS A 300 -2.55 28.56 -16.09
C HIS A 300 -2.62 27.60 -17.28
N HIS A 301 -2.59 28.11 -18.51
CA HIS A 301 -2.58 27.28 -19.70
C HIS A 301 -1.35 26.36 -19.78
N ILE A 302 -0.16 26.88 -19.45
CA ILE A 302 1.07 26.08 -19.34
C ILE A 302 0.90 24.97 -18.29
N ASN A 303 0.35 25.30 -17.12
CA ASN A 303 0.11 24.34 -16.05
C ASN A 303 -0.87 23.22 -16.47
N THR A 304 -1.97 23.57 -17.15
CA THR A 304 -2.92 22.58 -17.69
C THR A 304 -2.23 21.63 -18.66
N LEU A 305 -1.44 22.14 -19.61
CA LEU A 305 -0.77 21.30 -20.60
C LEU A 305 0.33 20.40 -19.99
N LEU A 306 0.99 20.86 -18.93
CA LEU A 306 1.93 20.06 -18.15
C LEU A 306 1.22 18.89 -17.45
N LEU A 307 0.05 19.14 -16.85
CA LEU A 307 -0.76 18.11 -16.20
C LEU A 307 -1.27 17.07 -17.20
N ASP A 308 -1.58 17.50 -18.43
CA ASP A 308 -1.97 16.63 -19.56
C ASP A 308 -0.79 15.86 -20.17
N ARG A 309 0.43 15.99 -19.61
CA ARG A 309 1.67 15.36 -20.10
C ARG A 309 2.00 15.71 -21.55
N THR A 310 1.65 16.91 -21.97
CA THR A 310 1.97 17.42 -23.31
C THR A 310 3.49 17.61 -23.44
N PRO A 311 4.12 17.25 -24.58
CA PRO A 311 5.55 17.50 -24.78
C PRO A 311 5.90 18.99 -24.69
N SER A 312 6.98 19.34 -24.00
CA SER A 312 7.32 20.74 -23.69
C SER A 312 7.45 21.64 -24.93
N GLY A 313 7.92 21.13 -26.07
CA GLY A 313 7.98 21.90 -27.31
C GLY A 313 6.59 22.33 -27.84
N VAL A 314 5.57 21.50 -27.65
CA VAL A 314 4.18 21.82 -28.00
C VAL A 314 3.62 22.84 -27.01
N ILE A 315 3.90 22.69 -25.71
CA ILE A 315 3.47 23.63 -24.68
C ILE A 315 4.00 25.04 -24.94
N ILE A 316 5.28 25.15 -25.30
CA ILE A 316 5.91 26.44 -25.61
C ILE A 316 5.23 27.07 -26.83
N ALA A 317 5.01 26.30 -27.90
CA ALA A 317 4.38 26.80 -29.12
C ALA A 317 2.94 27.30 -28.87
N THR A 318 2.13 26.55 -28.11
CA THR A 318 0.74 26.93 -27.81
C THR A 318 0.67 28.11 -26.84
N ALA A 319 1.55 28.16 -25.83
CA ALA A 319 1.65 29.29 -24.91
C ALA A 319 2.13 30.56 -25.60
N GLN A 320 3.05 30.45 -26.57
CA GLN A 320 3.50 31.57 -27.40
C GLN A 320 2.34 32.13 -28.25
N ALA A 321 1.57 31.25 -28.90
CA ALA A 321 0.39 31.65 -29.68
C ALA A 321 -0.67 32.36 -28.82
N LEU A 322 -0.90 31.87 -27.60
CA LEU A 322 -1.82 32.49 -26.65
C LEU A 322 -1.30 33.88 -26.19
N THR A 323 0.00 34.01 -25.94
CA THR A 323 0.66 35.27 -25.58
C THR A 323 0.53 36.31 -26.70
N SER A 324 0.77 35.90 -27.96
CA SER A 324 0.56 36.77 -29.13
C SER A 324 -0.90 37.18 -29.33
N THR A 325 -1.86 36.34 -28.92
CA THR A 325 -3.30 36.69 -28.96
C THR A 325 -3.62 37.82 -27.99
N PHE A 326 -3.00 37.83 -26.81
CA PHE A 326 -3.15 38.93 -25.85
C PHE A 326 -2.42 40.21 -26.30
N GLY A 327 -1.27 40.07 -27.00
CA GLY A 327 -0.52 41.21 -27.54
C GLY A 327 -1.15 41.93 -28.74
N ASN A 328 -2.14 41.32 -29.40
CA ASN A 328 -2.81 41.87 -30.58
C ASN A 328 -4.16 42.56 -30.28
N LEU A 329 -4.54 42.69 -29.01
CA LEU A 329 -5.74 43.44 -28.60
C LEU A 329 -5.39 44.94 -28.55
N PRO A 330 -6.06 45.82 -29.32
CA PRO A 330 -5.91 47.26 -29.11
C PRO A 330 -6.39 47.63 -27.71
N ALA A 331 -5.62 48.49 -27.04
CA ALA A 331 -5.94 49.06 -25.73
C ALA A 331 -7.29 49.79 -25.70
#